data_AF-A0A3E0WR59-F1
#
_entry.id   AF-A0A3E0WR59-F1
#
_cell.length_a   1.000
_cell.length_b   1.000
_cell.length_c   1.000
_cell.angle_alpha   90.00
_cell.angle_beta   90.00
_cell.angle_gamma   90.00
#
_symmetry.space_group_name_H-M   'P 1'
#
loop_
_entity.id
_entity.type
_entity.pdbx_description
1 polymer ?
#
loop_
_entity_poly.entity_id
_entity_poly.type
_entity_poly.pdbx_seq_one_letter_code
_entity_poly.pdbx_strand_id
1 'polypeptide(L)'
;MRAQISATRAISGRRCPHGFTLVELVLVLLLLSILAAVAAPRFFNLQPFREASLIEETAAAVRYGQKLALATRCEVRVRVNADGLAYALDWGEQSHCAEAGSVSRPVRAGNPFCYRYRIGSS
;
A
#
# COMPACT_ATOMS: atom_id res chain seq x y z
N MET A 1 -3.80 -19.77 -71.76
CA MET A 1 -3.04 -19.74 -70.48
C MET A 1 -2.18 -18.48 -70.41
N ARG A 2 -2.66 -17.40 -69.76
CA ARG A 2 -1.84 -16.30 -69.21
C ARG A 2 -2.67 -15.59 -68.15
N ALA A 3 -2.42 -15.86 -66.87
CA ALA A 3 -2.91 -15.05 -65.77
C ALA A 3 -1.68 -14.47 -65.07
N GLN A 4 -1.52 -13.15 -65.21
CA GLN A 4 -0.41 -12.37 -64.67
C GLN A 4 -0.59 -12.19 -63.16
N ILE A 5 0.55 -12.21 -62.48
CA ILE A 5 0.74 -12.19 -61.04
C ILE A 5 0.33 -10.81 -60.49
N SER A 6 -0.61 -10.78 -59.54
CA SER A 6 -0.95 -9.57 -58.77
C SER A 6 0.15 -9.29 -57.76
N ALA A 7 1.03 -8.34 -58.06
CA ALA A 7 2.03 -7.84 -57.13
C ALA A 7 1.35 -7.04 -56.00
N THR A 8 1.47 -7.54 -54.77
CA THR A 8 1.10 -6.79 -53.56
C THR A 8 2.14 -5.71 -53.32
N ARG A 9 1.74 -4.44 -53.43
CA ARG A 9 2.63 -3.29 -53.22
C ARG A 9 2.87 -3.11 -51.72
N ALA A 10 4.06 -3.46 -51.24
CA ALA A 10 4.49 -3.20 -49.86
C ALA A 10 4.69 -1.68 -49.64
N ILE A 11 3.93 -1.10 -48.72
CA ILE A 11 4.13 0.29 -48.28
C ILE A 11 5.28 0.27 -47.26
N SER A 12 6.52 0.42 -47.74
CA SER A 12 7.69 0.55 -46.87
C SER A 12 7.81 2.00 -46.38
N GLY A 13 7.11 2.31 -45.30
CA GLY A 13 7.29 3.57 -44.56
C GLY A 13 8.56 3.51 -43.72
N ARG A 14 9.72 3.86 -44.30
CA ARG A 14 10.94 4.12 -43.52
C ARG A 14 10.73 5.40 -42.72
N ARG A 15 10.50 5.28 -41.41
CA ARG A 15 10.66 6.41 -40.49
C ARG A 15 12.16 6.56 -40.25
N CYS A 16 12.76 7.60 -40.80
CA CYS A 16 14.09 8.01 -40.40
C CYS A 16 14.04 8.41 -38.92
N PRO A 17 14.95 7.92 -38.05
CA PRO A 17 15.04 8.42 -36.69
C PRO A 17 15.38 9.91 -36.73
N HIS A 18 14.47 10.75 -36.26
CA HIS A 18 14.78 12.14 -35.98
C HIS A 18 15.64 12.18 -34.71
N GLY A 19 16.88 12.65 -34.84
CA GLY A 19 17.76 12.88 -33.71
C GLY A 19 17.28 14.06 -32.87
N PHE A 20 17.48 13.98 -31.56
CA PHE A 20 17.24 15.08 -30.62
C PHE A 20 18.35 16.12 -30.78
N THR A 21 18.02 17.41 -30.71
CA THR A 21 19.06 18.45 -30.74
C THR A 21 19.74 18.56 -29.36
N LEU A 22 21.00 19.03 -29.30
CA LEU A 22 21.69 19.28 -28.03
C LEU A 22 20.90 20.26 -27.16
N VAL A 23 20.37 21.32 -27.78
CA VAL A 23 19.52 22.32 -27.12
C VAL A 23 18.26 21.69 -26.52
N GLU A 24 17.60 20.79 -27.25
CA GLU A 24 16.40 20.13 -26.78
C GLU A 24 16.68 19.24 -25.56
N LEU A 25 17.80 18.52 -25.56
CA LEU A 25 18.22 17.72 -24.41
C LEU A 25 18.46 18.61 -23.17
N VAL A 26 19.19 19.73 -23.35
CA VAL A 26 19.47 20.66 -22.27
C VAL A 26 18.18 21.27 -21.72
N LEU A 27 17.25 21.67 -22.59
CA LEU A 27 15.96 22.20 -22.17
C LEU A 27 15.14 21.15 -21.40
N VAL A 28 15.11 19.90 -21.85
CA VAL A 28 14.40 18.81 -21.15
C VAL A 28 15.01 18.58 -19.77
N LEU A 29 16.34 18.53 -19.64
CA LEU A 29 17.00 18.37 -18.34
C LEU A 29 16.74 19.56 -17.41
N LEU A 30 16.69 20.78 -17.95
CA LEU A 30 16.31 21.97 -17.18
C LEU A 30 14.87 21.87 -16.68
N LEU A 31 13.93 21.49 -17.54
CA LEU A 31 12.53 21.31 -17.15
C LEU A 31 12.37 20.18 -16.13
N LEU A 32 13.05 19.05 -16.34
CA LEU A 32 13.06 17.94 -15.39
C LEU A 32 13.64 18.35 -14.03
N SER A 33 14.64 19.24 -14.00
CA SER A 33 15.21 19.70 -12.73
C SER A 33 14.23 20.51 -11.89
N ILE A 34 13.46 21.40 -12.52
CA ILE A 34 12.44 22.21 -11.84
C ILE A 34 11.30 21.31 -11.37
N LEU A 35 10.83 20.40 -12.23
CA LEU A 35 9.79 19.43 -11.86
C LEU A 35 10.25 18.52 -10.72
N ALA A 36 11.50 18.04 -10.74
CA ALA A 36 12.05 17.22 -9.68
C ALA A 36 12.13 17.99 -8.35
N ALA A 37 12.55 19.27 -8.36
CA ALA A 37 12.64 20.08 -7.15
C ALA A 37 11.27 20.23 -6.43
N VAL A 38 10.17 20.31 -7.19
CA VAL A 38 8.82 20.46 -6.62
C VAL A 38 8.16 19.09 -6.34
N ALA A 39 8.36 18.11 -7.22
CA ALA A 39 7.73 16.79 -7.11
C ALA A 39 8.42 15.87 -6.08
N ALA A 40 9.74 15.93 -5.95
CA ALA A 40 10.49 15.10 -5.00
C ALA A 40 10.00 15.25 -3.54
N PRO A 41 9.93 16.45 -2.94
CA PRO A 41 9.49 16.59 -1.56
C PRO A 41 8.03 16.13 -1.36
N ARG A 42 7.17 16.32 -2.38
CA ARG A 42 5.77 15.85 -2.35
C ARG A 42 5.65 14.34 -2.44
N PHE A 43 6.51 13.68 -3.22
CA PHE A 43 6.53 12.22 -3.34
C PHE A 43 7.02 11.54 -2.04
N PHE A 44 7.93 12.18 -1.31
CA PHE A 44 8.35 11.69 0.02
C PHE A 44 7.36 12.04 1.13
N ASN A 45 6.57 13.11 0.96
CA ASN A 45 5.55 13.52 1.93
C ASN A 45 4.20 12.82 1.66
N LEU A 46 4.17 11.49 1.84
CA LEU A 46 2.94 10.68 1.83
C LEU A 46 2.17 10.74 3.17
N GLN A 47 2.56 11.64 4.08
CA GLN A 47 1.93 11.80 5.40
C GLN A 47 0.40 11.96 5.35
N PRO A 48 -0.20 12.80 4.47
CA PRO A 48 -1.65 12.96 4.48
C PRO A 48 -2.41 11.68 4.09
N PHE A 49 -1.80 10.80 3.29
CA PHE A 49 -2.39 9.50 2.97
C PHE A 49 -2.27 8.49 4.12
N ARG A 50 -1.20 8.59 4.93
CA ARG A 50 -1.02 7.76 6.12
C ARG A 50 -2.03 8.14 7.21
N GLU A 51 -2.28 9.42 7.42
CA GLU A 51 -3.21 9.88 8.47
C GLU A 51 -4.64 9.36 8.24
N ALA A 52 -5.13 9.42 7.00
CA ALA A 52 -6.48 8.95 6.68
C ALA A 52 -6.64 7.43 6.87
N SER A 53 -5.65 6.62 6.46
CA SER A 53 -5.71 5.17 6.65
C SER A 53 -5.62 4.78 8.13
N LEU A 54 -4.77 5.46 8.90
CA LEU A 54 -4.59 5.21 10.33
C LEU A 54 -5.88 5.42 11.13
N ILE A 55 -6.71 6.40 10.74
CA ILE A 55 -8.00 6.65 11.40
C ILE A 55 -8.97 5.48 11.19
N GLU A 56 -9.08 4.98 9.95
CA GLU A 56 -9.96 3.85 9.65
C GLU A 56 -9.50 2.57 10.35
N GLU A 57 -8.18 2.37 10.41
CA GLU A 57 -7.55 1.19 10.99
C GLU A 57 -7.66 1.16 12.52
N THR A 58 -7.46 2.31 13.17
CA THR A 58 -7.68 2.45 14.62
C THR A 58 -9.15 2.24 14.97
N ALA A 59 -10.08 2.77 14.19
CA ALA A 59 -11.51 2.52 14.38
C ALA A 59 -11.87 1.02 14.22
N ALA A 60 -11.27 0.33 13.25
CA ALA A 60 -11.45 -1.10 13.06
C ALA A 60 -10.86 -1.93 14.22
N ALA A 61 -9.67 -1.56 14.72
CA ALA A 61 -9.02 -2.20 15.87
C ALA A 61 -9.87 -2.08 17.14
N VAL A 62 -10.42 -0.89 17.41
CA VAL A 62 -11.31 -0.65 18.57
C VAL A 62 -12.60 -1.47 18.45
N ARG A 63 -13.26 -1.47 17.28
CA ARG A 63 -14.47 -2.29 17.06
C ARG A 63 -14.19 -3.79 17.22
N TYR A 64 -13.02 -4.25 16.84
CA TYR A 64 -12.61 -5.65 17.05
C TYR A 64 -12.34 -5.94 18.54
N GLY A 65 -11.65 -5.05 19.25
CA GLY A 65 -11.45 -5.15 20.70
C GLY A 65 -12.77 -5.19 21.47
N GLN A 66 -13.76 -4.39 21.07
CA GLN A 66 -15.12 -4.42 21.65
C GLN A 66 -15.81 -5.78 21.43
N LYS A 67 -15.74 -6.34 20.21
CA LYS A 67 -16.29 -7.68 19.94
C LYS A 67 -15.61 -8.75 20.79
N LEU A 68 -14.30 -8.64 20.97
CA LEU A 68 -13.54 -9.55 21.80
C LEU A 68 -13.96 -9.43 23.28
N ALA A 69 -14.04 -8.21 23.82
CA ALA A 69 -14.46 -7.94 25.19
C ALA A 69 -15.88 -8.45 25.48
N LEU A 70 -16.80 -8.32 24.52
CA LEU A 70 -18.16 -8.87 24.65
C LEU A 70 -18.19 -10.40 24.62
N ALA A 71 -17.32 -11.04 23.82
CA ALA A 71 -17.23 -12.48 23.73
C ALA A 71 -16.56 -13.12 24.96
N THR A 72 -15.51 -12.49 25.50
CA THR A 72 -14.75 -12.99 26.64
C THR A 72 -15.26 -12.47 27.99
N ARG A 73 -16.09 -11.41 27.99
CA ARG A 73 -16.52 -10.66 29.18
C ARG A 73 -15.34 -10.14 30.01
N CYS A 74 -14.25 -9.81 29.34
CA CYS A 74 -13.00 -9.36 29.95
C CYS A 74 -12.57 -7.99 29.46
N GLU A 75 -11.78 -7.30 30.27
CA GLU A 75 -11.13 -6.06 29.84
C GLU A 75 -10.13 -6.38 28.74
N VAL A 76 -10.30 -5.74 27.59
CA VAL A 76 -9.41 -5.83 26.44
C VAL A 76 -8.76 -4.47 26.22
N ARG A 77 -7.44 -4.42 26.27
CA ARG A 77 -6.66 -3.21 26.04
C ARG A 77 -6.14 -3.19 24.61
N VAL A 78 -6.43 -2.10 23.87
CA VAL A 78 -5.88 -1.87 22.54
C VAL A 78 -4.62 -1.02 22.66
N ARG A 79 -3.49 -1.55 22.18
CA ARG A 79 -2.22 -0.83 22.08
C ARG A 79 -1.88 -0.63 20.62
N VAL A 80 -1.71 0.62 20.21
CA VAL A 80 -1.25 0.98 18.86
C VAL A 80 0.21 1.40 18.97
N ASN A 81 1.08 0.83 18.15
CA ASN A 81 2.49 1.21 18.13
C ASN A 81 2.66 2.60 17.52
N ALA A 82 3.70 3.34 17.94
CA ALA A 82 3.98 4.69 17.46
C ALA A 82 4.17 4.77 15.94
N ASP A 83 4.64 3.68 15.33
CA ASP A 83 4.82 3.58 13.87
C ASP A 83 3.49 3.43 13.12
N GLY A 84 2.38 3.16 13.82
CA GLY A 84 1.07 2.95 13.23
C GLY A 84 0.96 1.69 12.36
N LEU A 85 1.97 0.81 12.37
CA LEU A 85 2.05 -0.37 11.50
C LEU A 85 1.50 -1.65 12.14
N ALA A 86 1.23 -1.63 13.45
CA ALA A 86 0.64 -2.77 14.16
C ALA A 86 -0.14 -2.32 15.39
N TYR A 87 -1.16 -3.10 15.75
CA TYR A 87 -1.85 -3.00 17.02
C TYR A 87 -1.85 -4.35 17.74
N ALA A 88 -1.74 -4.31 19.06
CA ALA A 88 -1.87 -5.46 19.93
C ALA A 88 -3.12 -5.30 20.80
N LEU A 89 -3.84 -6.41 20.98
CA LEU A 89 -4.89 -6.53 21.98
C LEU A 89 -4.37 -7.41 23.09
N ASP A 90 -4.32 -6.88 24.31
CA ASP A 90 -3.89 -7.61 25.49
C ASP A 90 -5.07 -7.74 26.46
N TRP A 91 -5.20 -8.89 27.12
CA TRP A 91 -6.12 -9.07 28.24
C TRP A 91 -5.40 -9.77 29.40
N GLY A 92 -5.77 -9.40 30.62
CA GLY A 92 -5.15 -9.88 31.84
C GLY A 92 -5.91 -11.04 32.49
N GLU A 93 -5.21 -11.74 33.38
CA GLU A 93 -5.78 -12.78 34.22
C GLU A 93 -6.55 -12.13 35.39
N GLN A 94 -7.88 -12.24 35.35
CA GLN A 94 -8.80 -11.95 36.46
C GLN A 94 -9.66 -13.19 36.71
N SER A 95 -10.31 -13.27 37.89
CA SER A 95 -11.11 -14.43 38.33
C SER A 95 -12.20 -14.92 37.36
N HIS A 96 -12.59 -14.11 36.37
CA HIS A 96 -13.58 -14.43 35.33
C HIS A 96 -13.02 -14.37 33.90
N CYS A 97 -11.71 -14.20 33.76
CA CYS A 97 -10.98 -14.10 32.51
C CYS A 97 -10.04 -15.28 32.34
N ALA A 98 -9.89 -15.77 31.11
CA ALA A 98 -8.90 -16.79 30.78
C ALA A 98 -7.47 -16.28 31.04
N GLU A 99 -6.49 -17.19 31.00
CA GLU A 99 -5.06 -16.86 31.04
C GLU A 99 -4.74 -15.66 30.14
N ALA A 100 -3.80 -14.83 30.60
CA ALA A 100 -3.40 -13.62 29.89
C ALA A 100 -3.00 -13.96 28.45
N GLY A 101 -3.58 -13.23 27.50
CA GLY A 101 -3.35 -13.46 26.08
C GLY A 101 -3.16 -12.17 25.32
N SER A 102 -2.45 -12.27 24.19
CA SER A 102 -2.22 -11.15 23.29
C SER A 102 -2.50 -11.52 21.84
N VAL A 103 -3.11 -10.61 21.10
CA VAL A 103 -3.33 -10.73 19.65
C VAL A 103 -2.70 -9.52 18.98
N SER A 104 -1.60 -9.76 18.27
CA SER A 104 -0.96 -8.75 17.42
C SER A 104 -1.47 -8.86 16.00
N ARG A 105 -1.86 -7.72 15.40
CA ARG A 105 -2.28 -7.62 14.01
C ARG A 105 -1.57 -6.44 13.35
N PRO A 106 -0.99 -6.64 12.16
CA PRO A 106 -0.44 -5.53 11.40
C PRO A 106 -1.58 -4.68 10.85
N VAL A 107 -1.35 -3.38 10.86
CA VAL A 107 -2.21 -2.34 10.29
C VAL A 107 -2.13 -2.46 8.75
N ARG A 108 -3.27 -2.37 8.08
CA ARG A 108 -3.44 -2.78 6.67
C ARG A 108 -2.89 -1.72 5.73
N ALA A 109 -1.59 -1.79 5.48
CA ALA A 109 -0.96 -1.04 4.39
C ALA A 109 -1.35 -1.63 3.00
N GLY A 110 -2.58 -1.38 2.55
CA GLY A 110 -2.97 -1.42 1.14
C GLY A 110 -2.82 -2.74 0.34
N ASN A 111 -2.42 -3.86 0.95
CA ASN A 111 -2.26 -5.15 0.25
C ASN A 111 -3.18 -6.26 0.81
N PRO A 112 -3.86 -7.03 -0.05
CA PRO A 112 -4.76 -8.10 0.38
C PRO A 112 -3.95 -9.38 0.55
N PHE A 113 -3.13 -9.48 1.59
CA PHE A 113 -2.45 -10.73 1.89
C PHE A 113 -3.07 -11.43 3.11
N CYS A 114 -3.43 -12.69 2.87
CA CYS A 114 -4.03 -13.63 3.79
C CYS A 114 -3.45 -13.56 5.21
N TYR A 115 -4.30 -13.22 6.17
CA TYR A 115 -3.98 -13.41 7.57
C TYR A 115 -4.24 -14.86 7.93
N ARG A 116 -3.18 -15.66 8.08
CA ARG A 116 -3.28 -16.98 8.70
C ARG A 116 -3.31 -16.78 10.21
N TYR A 117 -4.50 -16.78 10.79
CA TYR A 117 -4.68 -16.78 12.23
C TYR A 117 -4.40 -18.20 12.75
N ARG A 118 -3.25 -18.41 13.38
CA ARG A 118 -2.98 -19.60 14.19
C ARG A 118 -3.37 -19.24 15.61
N ILE A 119 -4.50 -19.77 16.09
CA ILE A 119 -4.81 -19.77 17.52
C ILE A 119 -3.67 -20.56 18.17
N GLY A 120 -2.92 -19.91 19.08
CA GLY A 120 -1.99 -20.61 19.95
C GLY A 120 -2.76 -21.72 20.66
N SER A 121 -2.39 -22.96 20.36
CA SER A 121 -2.82 -24.15 21.06
C SER A 121 -2.15 -24.15 22.42
N SER A 122 -2.95 -24.24 23.49
CA SER A 122 -2.57 -24.87 24.75
C SER A 122 -1.89 -26.22 24.50
#